data_AF-A0A849FZF7-F1
#
_entry.id   AF-A0A849FZF7-F1
#
_cell.length_a   1.000
_cell.length_b   1.000
_cell.length_c   1.000
_cell.angle_alpha   90.00
_cell.angle_beta   90.00
_cell.angle_gamma   90.00
#
_symmetry.space_group_name_H-M   'P 1'
#
loop_
_entity.id
_entity.type
_entity.pdbx_description
1 polymer ?
#
loop_
_entity_poly.entity_id
_entity_poly.type
_entity_poly.pdbx_seq_one_letter_code
_entity_poly.pdbx_strand_id
1 'polypeptide(L)'
;MSRKVHFAYQGDTWELERTVFRYGHTDHHLPRVIIIAAIHGNEPTGLRALLGLKPALREYSAQMNGEVIGLIGNFRALEHNRRFIDKDLNRMW
;
A
#
# COMPACT_ATOMS: atom_id res chain seq x y z
N MET A 1 4.74 18.47 3.73
CA MET A 1 5.16 17.10 4.10
C MET A 1 3.97 16.18 3.90
N SER A 2 4.16 15.00 3.28
CA SER A 2 3.11 13.98 3.15
C SER A 2 2.77 13.40 4.52
N ARG A 3 1.48 13.06 4.74
CA ARG A 3 1.02 12.42 5.98
C ARG A 3 1.59 11.01 6.07
N LYS A 4 2.10 10.65 7.24
CA LYS A 4 2.58 9.30 7.57
C LYS A 4 1.64 8.60 8.56
N VAL A 5 1.68 7.27 8.59
CA VAL A 5 0.99 6.42 9.55
C VAL A 5 2.00 5.51 10.23
N HIS A 6 1.89 5.39 11.55
CA HIS A 6 2.63 4.38 12.31
C HIS A 6 1.87 3.06 12.21
N PHE A 7 2.54 2.03 11.71
CA PHE A 7 2.00 0.69 11.59
C PHE A 7 2.87 -0.27 12.41
N ALA A 8 2.25 -1.02 13.33
CA ALA A 8 2.93 -2.02 14.13
C ALA A 8 2.19 -3.35 13.97
N TYR A 9 2.91 -4.43 13.66
CA TYR A 9 2.32 -5.75 13.46
C TYR A 9 3.36 -6.84 13.70
N GLN A 10 3.02 -7.82 14.55
CA GLN A 10 3.87 -8.97 14.88
C GLN A 10 5.31 -8.62 15.30
N GLY A 11 5.48 -7.55 16.08
CA GLY A 11 6.78 -7.11 16.62
C GLY A 11 7.58 -6.19 15.69
N ASP A 12 7.18 -6.07 14.44
CA ASP A 12 7.75 -5.11 13.49
C ASP A 12 7.02 -3.76 13.56
N THR A 13 7.72 -2.67 13.27
CA THR A 13 7.16 -1.31 13.19
C THR A 13 7.59 -0.60 11.91
N TRP A 14 6.68 0.19 11.34
CA TRP A 14 6.90 0.96 10.13
C TRP A 14 6.30 2.36 10.27
N GLU A 15 6.94 3.32 9.61
CA GLU A 15 6.41 4.65 9.37
C GLU A 15 6.16 4.78 7.87
N LEU A 16 4.88 4.86 7.46
CA LEU A 16 4.48 4.67 6.07
C LEU A 16 3.74 5.89 5.51
N GLU A 17 4.05 6.25 4.27
CA GLU A 17 3.20 7.13 3.48
C GLU A 17 2.12 6.33 2.75
N ARG A 18 1.11 7.03 2.22
CA ARG A 18 0.03 6.37 1.46
C ARG A 18 0.56 5.56 0.28
N THR A 19 1.56 6.10 -0.42
CA THR A 19 2.29 5.38 -1.46
C THR A 19 3.46 4.65 -0.81
N VAL A 20 3.37 3.34 -0.69
CA VAL A 20 4.38 2.50 -0.02
C VAL A 20 5.62 2.34 -0.91
N PHE A 21 5.38 2.19 -2.22
CA PHE A 21 6.40 2.17 -3.26
C PHE A 21 5.78 2.48 -4.64
N ARG A 22 6.66 2.83 -5.57
CA ARG A 22 6.40 2.98 -6.99
C ARG A 22 7.66 2.54 -7.73
N TYR A 23 7.58 1.44 -8.47
CA TYR A 23 8.72 0.83 -9.15
C TYR A 23 8.37 0.48 -10.60
N GLY A 24 9.39 0.40 -11.45
CA GLY A 24 9.26 0.15 -12.88
C GLY A 24 9.30 1.42 -13.74
N HIS A 25 8.80 1.31 -14.97
CA HIS A 25 8.87 2.35 -15.99
C HIS A 25 7.54 3.08 -16.17
N THR A 26 7.59 4.41 -16.29
CA THR A 26 6.43 5.30 -16.34
C THR A 26 6.02 5.67 -17.77
N ASP A 27 5.89 4.67 -18.65
CA ASP A 27 5.33 4.86 -19.99
C ASP A 27 3.84 4.53 -20.00
N HIS A 28 3.01 5.45 -20.51
CA HIS A 28 1.56 5.29 -20.67
C HIS A 28 1.13 4.18 -21.63
N HIS A 29 2.03 3.68 -22.48
CA HIS A 29 1.77 2.51 -23.33
C HIS A 29 2.04 1.17 -22.63
N LEU A 30 2.69 1.19 -21.46
CA LEU A 30 3.01 -0.01 -20.69
C LEU A 30 1.96 -0.24 -19.60
N PRO A 31 1.77 -1.51 -19.17
CA PRO A 31 0.78 -1.82 -18.15
C PRO A 31 1.14 -1.20 -16.80
N ARG A 32 0.10 -0.83 -16.05
CA ARG A 32 0.22 -0.36 -14.66
C ARG A 32 -0.58 -1.26 -13.74
N VAL A 33 0.07 -1.76 -12.70
CA VAL A 33 -0.55 -2.55 -11.64
C VAL A 33 -0.63 -1.71 -10.36
N ILE A 34 -1.83 -1.57 -9.82
CA ILE A 34 -2.05 -0.90 -8.53
C ILE A 34 -2.45 -1.97 -7.52
N ILE A 35 -1.66 -2.10 -6.45
CA ILE A 35 -1.94 -2.99 -5.33
C ILE A 35 -2.40 -2.12 -4.17
N ILE A 36 -3.66 -2.29 -3.74
CA ILE A 36 -4.23 -1.54 -2.62
C ILE A 36 -4.37 -2.47 -1.43
N ALA A 37 -3.63 -2.18 -0.36
CA ALA A 37 -3.71 -2.87 0.92
C ALA A 37 -4.45 -2.02 1.96
N ALA A 38 -4.92 -2.64 3.05
CA ALA A 38 -5.62 -1.96 4.15
C ALA A 38 -6.79 -1.08 3.67
N ILE A 39 -7.63 -1.61 2.75
CA ILE A 39 -8.91 -0.99 2.40
C ILE A 39 -9.80 -0.95 3.65
N HIS A 40 -9.81 -2.04 4.42
CA HIS A 40 -10.23 -2.01 5.81
C HIS A 40 -9.00 -1.87 6.71
N GLY A 41 -9.01 -0.89 7.61
CA GLY A 41 -7.84 -0.57 8.43
C GLY A 41 -7.48 -1.61 9.49
N ASN A 42 -8.44 -2.44 9.91
CA ASN A 42 -8.25 -3.53 10.85
C ASN A 42 -7.86 -4.87 10.19
N GLU A 43 -7.55 -4.86 8.89
CA GLU A 43 -7.09 -6.04 8.12
C GLU A 43 -5.61 -5.86 7.69
N PRO A 44 -4.64 -5.93 8.63
CA PRO A 44 -3.26 -5.53 8.41
C PRO A 44 -2.44 -6.52 7.56
N THR A 45 -2.89 -7.76 7.41
CA THR A 45 -2.14 -8.84 6.73
C THR A 45 -1.80 -8.48 5.28
N GLY A 46 -2.73 -7.83 4.56
CA GLY A 46 -2.47 -7.36 3.20
C GLY A 46 -1.36 -6.29 3.13
N LEU A 47 -1.28 -5.41 4.13
CA LEU A 47 -0.21 -4.41 4.20
C LEU A 47 1.13 -5.07 4.54
N ARG A 48 1.15 -6.06 5.42
CA ARG A 48 2.36 -6.84 5.72
C ARG A 48 2.90 -7.58 4.49
N ALA A 49 2.01 -8.14 3.68
CA ALA A 49 2.38 -8.78 2.42
C ALA A 49 2.95 -7.75 1.42
N LEU A 50 2.30 -6.58 1.28
CA LEU A 50 2.77 -5.50 0.42
C LEU A 50 4.18 -5.00 0.81
N LEU A 51 4.45 -4.88 2.11
CA LEU A 51 5.76 -4.52 2.64
C LEU A 51 6.82 -5.60 2.35
N GLY A 52 6.43 -6.88 2.42
CA GLY A 52 7.30 -8.01 2.07
C GLY A 52 7.68 -8.06 0.58
N LEU A 53 6.82 -7.56 -0.32
CA LEU A 53 7.13 -7.47 -1.75
C LEU A 53 8.10 -6.33 -2.08
N LYS A 54 8.20 -5.30 -1.23
CA LYS A 54 8.95 -4.08 -1.53
C LYS A 54 10.43 -4.32 -1.90
N PRO A 55 11.21 -5.20 -1.22
CA PRO A 55 12.59 -5.45 -1.61
C PRO A 55 12.71 -6.14 -2.97
N ALA A 56 11.92 -7.21 -3.19
CA ALA A 56 11.93 -7.97 -4.44
C ALA A 56 11.53 -7.09 -5.64
N LEU A 57 10.43 -6.33 -5.53
CA LEU A 57 10.00 -5.45 -6.62
C LEU A 57 11.01 -4.32 -6.90
N ARG A 58 11.77 -3.87 -5.88
CA ARG A 58 12.83 -2.88 -6.07
C ARG A 58 14.00 -3.46 -6.87
N GLU A 59 14.40 -4.70 -6.57
CA GLU A 59 15.47 -5.42 -7.25
C GLU A 59 15.17 -5.59 -8.74
N TYR A 60 13.95 -6.02 -9.09
CA TYR A 60 13.54 -6.22 -10.48
C TYR A 60 13.08 -4.94 -11.19
N SER A 61 13.06 -3.78 -10.52
CA SER A 61 12.45 -2.55 -11.04
C SER A 61 12.98 -2.13 -12.41
N ALA A 62 14.28 -2.31 -12.69
CA ALA A 62 14.88 -1.93 -13.97
C ALA A 62 14.53 -2.88 -15.14
N GLN A 63 14.02 -4.08 -14.83
CA GLN A 63 13.64 -5.11 -15.80
C GLN A 63 12.13 -5.13 -16.07
N MET A 64 11.34 -4.32 -15.34
CA MET A 64 9.89 -4.28 -15.47
C MET A 64 9.45 -3.58 -16.75
N ASN A 65 8.59 -4.25 -17.53
CA ASN A 65 7.86 -3.64 -18.65
C ASN A 65 6.53 -3.05 -18.16
N GLY A 66 6.63 -1.96 -17.39
CA GLY A 66 5.48 -1.28 -16.78
C GLY A 66 5.77 -0.79 -15.38
N GLU A 67 4.72 -0.37 -14.67
CA GLU A 67 4.82 0.21 -13.33
C GLU A 67 3.98 -0.58 -12.33
N VAL A 68 4.54 -0.81 -11.13
CA VAL A 68 3.78 -1.34 -9.99
C VAL A 68 3.75 -0.30 -8.87
N ILE A 69 2.55 -0.02 -8.37
CA ILE A 69 2.30 0.95 -7.31
C ILE A 69 1.65 0.26 -6.12
N GLY A 70 2.29 0.33 -4.96
CA GLY A 70 1.74 -0.15 -3.70
C GLY A 70 1.11 0.98 -2.91
N LEU A 71 -0.18 0.86 -2.58
CA LEU A 71 -0.95 1.89 -1.87
C LEU A 71 -1.60 1.37 -0.59
N ILE A 72 -1.71 2.27 0.39
CA ILE A 72 -2.59 2.12 1.54
C ILE A 72 -3.97 2.72 1.20
N GLY A 73 -5.01 1.90 1.30
CA GLY A 73 -6.40 2.26 1.02
C GLY A 73 -6.97 3.23 2.06
N ASN A 74 -7.54 2.72 3.16
CA ASN A 74 -8.11 3.56 4.20
C ASN A 74 -7.07 3.95 5.24
N PHE A 75 -6.25 4.94 4.87
CA PHE A 75 -5.13 5.45 5.67
C PHE A 75 -5.53 5.86 7.10
N ARG A 76 -6.71 6.48 7.27
CA ARG A 76 -7.22 6.87 8.59
C ARG A 76 -7.69 5.66 9.40
N ALA A 77 -8.42 4.74 8.76
CA ALA A 77 -8.90 3.56 9.47
C ALA A 77 -7.75 2.64 9.91
N LEU A 78 -6.67 2.57 9.12
CA LEU A 78 -5.44 1.85 9.50
C LEU A 78 -4.82 2.43 10.76
N GLU A 79 -4.67 3.77 10.83
CA GLU A 79 -4.13 4.47 12.02
C GLU A 79 -4.95 4.20 13.28
N HIS A 80 -6.27 4.04 13.15
CA HIS A 80 -7.16 3.77 14.28
C HIS A 80 -7.47 2.27 14.49
N ASN A 81 -6.87 1.37 13.71
CA ASN A 81 -7.18 -0.06 13.71
C ASN A 81 -8.70 -0.35 13.63
N ARG A 82 -9.39 0.34 12.70
CA ARG A 82 -10.83 0.21 12.45
C ARG A 82 -11.08 -0.34 11.05
N ARG A 83 -12.22 -1.01 10.85
CA ARG A 83 -12.67 -1.41 9.50
C ARG A 83 -12.83 -0.19 8.58
N PHE A 84 -13.48 0.86 9.07
CA PHE A 84 -13.64 2.15 8.39
C PHE A 84 -13.79 3.27 9.43
N ILE A 85 -13.82 4.53 8.97
CA ILE A 85 -14.10 5.69 9.84
C ILE A 85 -15.61 5.98 9.85
N ASP A 86 -16.15 6.51 8.75
CA ASP A 86 -17.58 6.89 8.67
C ASP A 86 -18.42 5.86 7.89
N LYS A 87 -17.90 5.40 6.75
CA LYS A 87 -18.56 4.43 5.85
C LYS A 87 -17.53 3.46 5.29
N ASP A 88 -17.97 2.26 4.96
CA ASP A 88 -17.11 1.21 4.39
C ASP A 88 -16.68 1.61 2.96
N LEU A 89 -15.37 1.84 2.78
CA LEU A 89 -14.77 2.22 1.50
C LEU A 89 -15.05 1.19 0.41
N ASN A 90 -15.10 -0.10 0.75
CA ASN A 90 -15.36 -1.20 -0.17
C ASN A 90 -16.86 -1.52 -0.24
N ARG A 91 -17.73 -0.51 -0.15
CA ARG A 91 -19.20 -0.61 -0.34
C ARG A 91 -19.82 0.64 -0.96
N MET A 92 -18.99 1.57 -1.46
CA MET A 92 -19.43 2.86 -2.02
C MET A 92 -19.41 2.91 -3.55
N TRP A 93 -19.47 1.75 -4.21
CA TRP A 93 -19.59 1.64 -5.66
C TRP A 93 -21.01 1.87 -6.15
#